data_AF-A0A4P9WRF1-F1
#
_entry.id   AF-A0A4P9WRF1-F1
#
_cell.length_a   1.000
_cell.length_b   1.000
_cell.length_c   1.000
_cell.angle_alpha   90.00
_cell.angle_beta   90.00
_cell.angle_gamma   90.00
#
_symmetry.space_group_name_H-M   'P 1'
#
loop_
_entity.id
_entity.type
_entity.pdbx_description
1 polymer ?
#
loop_
_entity_poly.entity_id
_entity_poly.type
_entity_poly.pdbx_seq_one_letter_code
_entity_poly.pdbx_strand_id
1 'polypeptide(L)'
;DGAVVVTTPQAVSLLDVRKELDFCKKVDLPVLGIVENMSGYVCPHCADCTNIFSTGGGEALAKEYNLHFLARLPIEPELTKILDS
;
A
#
# COMPACT_ATOMS: atom_id res chain seq x y z
N ASP A 1 11.37 -17.11 1.77
CA ASP A 1 10.09 -16.98 1.03
C ASP A 1 9.01 -16.45 1.94
N GLY A 2 8.14 -15.57 1.42
CA GLY A 2 7.08 -14.91 2.18
C GLY A 2 6.25 -14.00 1.28
N ALA A 3 5.15 -13.46 1.81
CA ALA A 3 4.26 -12.57 1.08
C ALA A 3 4.57 -11.09 1.37
N VAL A 4 4.43 -10.25 0.35
CA VAL A 4 4.31 -8.79 0.50
C VAL A 4 2.87 -8.44 0.17
N VAL A 5 2.24 -7.68 1.05
CA VAL A 5 0.84 -7.27 0.87
C VAL A 5 0.81 -5.84 0.37
N VAL A 6 0.09 -5.62 -0.73
CA VAL A 6 -0.09 -4.29 -1.32
C VAL A 6 -1.53 -3.84 -1.08
N THR A 7 -1.71 -2.64 -0.53
CA THR A 7 -3.03 -2.07 -0.27
C THR A 7 -3.12 -0.65 -0.79
N THR A 8 -4.31 -0.07 -0.72
CA THR A 8 -4.52 1.37 -0.92
C THR A 8 -5.14 1.96 0.36
N PRO A 9 -4.96 3.25 0.63
CA PRO A 9 -5.31 3.84 1.93
C PRO A 9 -6.82 3.91 2.24
N GLN A 10 -7.69 3.48 1.32
CA GLN A 10 -9.14 3.54 1.48
C GLN A 10 -9.65 2.37 2.33
N ALA A 11 -10.66 2.63 3.16
CA ALA A 11 -11.18 1.66 4.12
C ALA A 11 -11.64 0.33 3.48
N VAL A 12 -12.18 0.36 2.26
CA VAL A 12 -12.62 -0.85 1.55
C VAL A 12 -11.44 -1.80 1.30
N SER A 13 -10.31 -1.29 0.79
CA SER A 13 -9.11 -2.09 0.55
C SER A 13 -8.52 -2.65 1.85
N LEU A 14 -8.56 -1.87 2.94
CA LEU A 14 -8.05 -2.31 4.25
C LEU A 14 -8.88 -3.47 4.82
N LEU A 15 -10.19 -3.48 4.59
CA LEU A 15 -11.07 -4.57 5.04
C LEU A 15 -10.75 -5.90 4.36
N ASP A 16 -10.38 -5.87 3.08
CA ASP A 16 -10.00 -7.07 2.36
C ASP A 16 -8.60 -7.55 2.76
N VAL A 17 -7.65 -6.62 2.94
CA VAL A 17 -6.31 -6.97 3.43
C VAL A 17 -6.33 -7.62 4.81
N ARG A 18 -7.22 -7.19 5.72
CA ARG A 18 -7.38 -7.88 7.02
C ARG A 18 -7.69 -9.38 6.86
N LYS A 19 -8.57 -9.72 5.92
CA LYS A 19 -8.92 -11.13 5.63
C LYS A 19 -7.74 -11.88 5.01
N GLU A 20 -6.96 -11.21 4.15
CA GLU A 20 -5.76 -11.79 3.54
C GLU A 20 -4.65 -12.05 4.56
N LEU A 21 -4.45 -11.13 5.51
CA LEU A 21 -3.49 -11.32 6.61
C LEU A 21 -3.90 -12.51 7.50
N ASP A 22 -5.19 -12.61 7.83
CA ASP A 22 -5.73 -13.77 8.56
C ASP A 22 -5.55 -15.06 7.77
N PHE A 23 -5.71 -15.02 6.45
CA PHE A 23 -5.48 -16.18 5.58
C PHE A 23 -4.00 -16.58 5.57
N CYS A 24 -3.07 -15.62 5.39
CA CYS A 24 -1.63 -15.89 5.44
C CYS A 24 -1.22 -16.56 6.75
N LYS A 25 -1.78 -16.09 7.88
CA LYS A 25 -1.56 -16.70 9.20
C LYS A 25 -2.13 -18.12 9.28
N LYS A 26 -3.29 -18.40 8.69
CA LYS A 26 -3.91 -19.74 8.70
C LYS A 26 -3.13 -20.78 7.91
N VAL A 27 -2.41 -20.36 6.87
CA VAL A 27 -1.61 -21.25 6.01
C VAL A 27 -0.12 -21.23 6.34
N ASP A 28 0.26 -20.62 7.47
CA ASP A 28 1.65 -20.42 7.91
C ASP A 28 2.55 -19.77 6.85
N LEU A 29 2.00 -18.81 6.08
CA LEU A 29 2.76 -18.00 5.13
C LEU A 29 3.29 -16.72 5.81
N PRO A 30 4.62 -16.54 5.95
CA PRO A 30 5.19 -15.34 6.56
C PRO A 30 4.89 -14.09 5.73
N VAL A 31 4.32 -13.05 6.37
CA VAL A 31 4.13 -11.74 5.74
C VAL A 31 5.35 -10.86 6.04
N LEU A 32 6.06 -10.47 4.99
CA LEU A 32 7.29 -9.68 5.08
C LEU A 32 7.00 -8.20 5.37
N GLY A 33 5.81 -7.73 5.01
CA GLY A 33 5.33 -6.38 5.32
C GLY A 33 4.24 -5.90 4.36
N ILE A 34 3.83 -4.66 4.57
CA ILE A 34 2.76 -3.99 3.83
C ILE A 34 3.33 -2.82 3.05
N VAL A 35 2.92 -2.70 1.78
CA VAL A 35 3.12 -1.53 0.92
C VAL A 35 1.79 -0.83 0.73
N GLU A 36 1.73 0.47 0.99
CA GLU A 36 0.56 1.30 0.69
C GLU A 36 0.77 2.01 -0.66
N ASN A 37 0.01 1.60 -1.66
CA ASN A 37 0.00 2.20 -3.00
C ASN A 37 -1.06 3.31 -3.11
N MET A 38 -0.94 4.15 -4.13
CA MET A 38 -1.85 5.25 -4.46
C MET A 38 -2.04 6.24 -3.31
N SER A 39 -1.02 6.41 -2.47
CA SER A 39 -1.06 7.30 -1.30
C SER A 39 -0.35 8.60 -1.61
N GLY A 40 -1.11 9.52 -2.22
CA GLY A 40 -0.62 10.79 -2.71
C GLY A 40 -0.57 10.82 -4.24
N TYR A 41 -0.34 12.00 -4.80
CA TYR A 41 -0.21 12.24 -6.22
C TYR A 41 0.95 13.21 -6.45
N VAL A 42 1.91 12.80 -7.27
CA VAL A 42 3.05 13.63 -7.66
C VAL A 42 2.62 14.50 -8.84
N CYS A 43 2.61 15.82 -8.63
CA CYS A 43 2.29 16.77 -9.68
C CYS A 43 3.38 16.74 -10.77
N PRO A 44 3.03 16.49 -12.05
CA PRO A 44 4.01 16.43 -13.14
C PRO A 44 4.62 17.80 -13.49
N HIS A 45 4.09 18.89 -12.93
CA HIS A 45 4.54 20.26 -13.24
C HIS A 45 5.46 20.87 -12.17
N CYS A 46 5.30 20.49 -10.89
CA CYS A 46 6.05 21.09 -9.78
C CYS A 46 6.70 20.07 -8.84
N ALA A 47 6.52 18.77 -9.06
CA ALA A 47 7.01 17.67 -8.20
C ALA A 47 6.44 17.64 -6.77
N ASP A 48 5.50 18.52 -6.42
CA ASP A 48 4.81 18.46 -5.12
C ASP A 48 3.94 17.20 -5.04
N CYS A 49 4.04 16.51 -3.90
CA CYS A 49 3.18 15.38 -3.60
C CYS A 49 1.96 15.86 -2.80
N THR A 50 0.78 15.74 -3.41
CA THR A 50 -0.49 16.13 -2.79
C THR A 50 -1.31 14.90 -2.44
N ASN A 51 -1.84 14.87 -1.21
CA ASN A 51 -2.76 13.82 -0.77
C ASN A 51 -4.16 14.08 -1.32
N ILE A 52 -4.42 13.59 -2.53
CA ILE A 52 -5.74 13.68 -3.18
C ILE A 52 -6.74 12.66 -2.63
N PHE A 53 -6.27 11.65 -1.90
CA PHE A 53 -7.07 10.62 -1.23
C PHE A 53 -6.68 10.51 0.25
N SER A 54 -7.34 9.61 0.99
CA SER A 54 -6.89 9.20 2.33
C SER A 54 -5.43 8.71 2.27
N THR A 55 -4.71 8.78 3.39
CA THR A 55 -3.34 8.26 3.52
C THR A 55 -3.15 7.62 4.89
N GLY A 56 -2.20 6.68 5.02
CA GLY A 56 -1.83 6.11 6.33
C GLY A 56 -2.66 4.92 6.78
N GLY A 57 -3.65 4.48 5.99
CA GLY A 57 -4.46 3.31 6.31
C GLY A 57 -3.66 2.02 6.39
N GLY A 58 -2.80 1.78 5.41
CA GLY A 58 -1.91 0.61 5.35
C GLY A 58 -0.82 0.64 6.43
N GLU A 59 -0.32 1.83 6.77
CA GLU A 59 0.66 1.99 7.86
C GLU A 59 0.03 1.70 9.23
N ALA A 60 -1.19 2.19 9.45
CA ALA A 60 -1.95 1.86 10.65
C ALA A 60 -2.23 0.35 10.75
N LEU A 61 -2.60 -0.28 9.63
CA LEU A 61 -2.84 -1.71 9.58
C LEU A 61 -1.57 -2.54 9.85
N ALA A 62 -0.42 -2.12 9.32
CA ALA A 62 0.86 -2.74 9.61
C ALA A 62 1.18 -2.70 11.11
N LYS A 63 0.94 -1.55 11.76
CA LYS A 63 1.09 -1.40 13.21
C LYS A 63 0.11 -2.29 14.00
N GLU A 64 -1.15 -2.38 13.57
CA GLU A 64 -2.17 -3.25 14.19
C GLU A 64 -1.75 -4.73 14.19
N TYR A 65 -1.18 -5.21 13.09
CA TYR A 65 -0.75 -6.61 12.93
C TYR A 65 0.71 -6.86 13.34
N ASN A 66 1.41 -5.84 13.86
CA ASN A 66 2.83 -5.89 14.20
C ASN A 66 3.73 -6.36 13.02
N LEU A 67 3.45 -5.83 11.82
CA LEU A 67 4.17 -6.10 10.58
C LEU A 67 5.00 -4.88 10.18
N HIS A 68 6.01 -5.10 9.34
CA HIS A 68 6.77 -4.01 8.75
C HIS A 68 5.92 -3.22 7.75
N PHE A 69 5.95 -1.89 7.87
CA PHE A 69 5.48 -1.00 6.81
C PHE A 69 6.65 -0.71 5.89
N LEU A 70 6.59 -1.22 4.66
CA LEU A 70 7.75 -1.25 3.76
C LEU A 70 7.86 0.04 2.95
N ALA A 71 6.74 0.53 2.43
CA ALA A 71 6.75 1.72 1.57
C ALA A 71 5.36 2.36 1.47
N ARG A 72 5.40 3.64 1.13
CA ARG A 72 4.27 4.43 0.65
C ARG A 72 4.57 4.87 -0.77
N LEU A 73 3.72 4.48 -1.72
CA LEU A 73 3.88 4.82 -3.13
C LEU A 73 2.79 5.81 -3.56
N PRO A 74 3.15 6.99 -4.08
CA PRO A 74 2.18 7.93 -4.64
C PRO A 74 1.77 7.50 -6.05
N ILE A 75 0.72 8.13 -6.57
CA ILE A 75 0.37 8.09 -7.98
C ILE A 75 1.35 8.99 -8.74
N GLU A 76 2.12 8.40 -9.65
CA GLU A 76 3.11 9.09 -10.49
C GLU A 76 2.77 8.92 -11.97
N PRO A 77 2.18 9.93 -12.64
CA PRO A 77 1.73 9.81 -14.02
C PRO A 77 2.83 9.43 -15.01
N GLU A 78 4.06 9.89 -14.80
CA GLU A 78 5.19 9.58 -15.68
C GLU A 78 5.58 8.11 -15.60
N LEU A 79 5.50 7.49 -14.42
CA LEU A 79 5.76 6.04 -14.26
C LEU A 79 4.76 5.22 -15.07
N THR A 80 3.47 5.54 -15.00
CA THR A 80 2.44 4.86 -15.80
C THR A 80 2.70 5.00 -17.30
N LYS A 81 3.05 6.22 -17.77
CA LYS A 81 3.35 6.44 -19.19
C LYS A 81 4.51 5.58 -19.69
N ILE A 82 5.57 5.41 -18.90
CA ILE A 82 6.74 4.59 -19.27
C ILE A 82 6.40 3.10 -19.29
N LEU A 83 5.52 2.64 -18.39
CA LEU A 83 5.14 1.23 -18.30
C LEU A 83 4.14 0.81 -19.39
N ASP A 84 3.31 1.75 -19.87
CA ASP A 84 2.30 1.50 -20.90
C ASP A 84 2.81 1.74 -22.34
N SER A 85 4.05 2.24 -22.49
CA SER A 85 4.72 2.49 -23.78
C SER A 85 5.60 1.33 -24.23
#